data_AF-F4XZF1-F1
#
_entry.id   AF-F4XZF1-F1
#
_cell.length_a   1.000
_cell.length_b   1.000
_cell.length_c   1.000
_cell.angle_alpha   90.00
_cell.angle_beta   90.00
_cell.angle_gamma   90.00
#
_symmetry.space_group_name_H-M   'P 1'
#
loop_
_entity.id
_entity.type
_entity.pdbx_description
1 polymer ?
#
loop_
_entity_poly.entity_id
_entity_poly.type
_entity_poly.pdbx_seq_one_letter_code
_entity_poly.pdbx_strand_id
1 'polypeptide(L)'
;MTLDHIFFNLPTLALAANNSVLTNLTAIVNQILNGISNVLFFSIGGMPLIVLWLVCGTVFFTFRMNFINIWGFRHAIDIALGKYEQPNQNGEISSFQALSTALSAGVGLGSIGGVAFAISIGGPGAAFWMTLAGLFAMSSKFVECTLAQKYRVVRPDGTIAGGPMYYLSAGLAENGDIKNWGKNCEPAICIFAMLGHLVRACFKLTNPLK
;
A
#
# COMPACT_ATOMS: atom_id res chain seq x y z
N MET A 1 4.47 -4.98 -38.63
CA MET A 1 3.02 -4.71 -38.60
C MET A 1 2.19 -5.89 -38.06
N THR A 2 2.75 -6.85 -37.31
CA THR A 2 1.98 -8.05 -36.90
C THR A 2 2.47 -8.68 -35.59
N LEU A 3 2.61 -7.90 -34.51
CA LEU A 3 2.62 -8.42 -33.13
C LEU A 3 1.75 -7.56 -32.18
N ASP A 4 1.62 -6.25 -32.45
CA ASP A 4 0.75 -5.35 -31.67
C ASP A 4 -0.75 -5.65 -31.86
N HIS A 5 -1.16 -6.16 -33.02
CA HIS A 5 -2.55 -6.52 -33.28
C HIS A 5 -3.02 -7.79 -32.56
N ILE A 6 -2.11 -8.67 -32.12
CA ILE A 6 -2.45 -9.91 -31.39
C ILE A 6 -2.62 -9.60 -29.89
N PHE A 7 -1.78 -8.74 -29.32
CA PHE A 7 -1.90 -8.33 -27.91
C PHE A 7 -3.11 -7.44 -27.63
N PHE A 8 -3.52 -6.58 -28.57
CA PHE A 8 -4.68 -5.69 -28.38
C PHE A 8 -6.04 -6.35 -28.67
N ASN A 9 -6.07 -7.47 -29.43
CA ASN A 9 -7.29 -8.24 -29.72
C ASN A 9 -7.45 -9.53 -28.87
N LEU A 10 -6.52 -9.86 -27.97
CA LEU A 10 -6.73 -10.97 -27.03
C LEU A 10 -8.00 -10.81 -26.16
N PRO A 11 -8.38 -9.60 -25.67
CA PRO A 11 -9.64 -9.45 -24.94
C PRO A 11 -10.88 -9.50 -25.85
N THR A 12 -10.74 -9.23 -27.16
CA THR A 12 -11.87 -9.26 -28.11
C THR A 12 -12.10 -10.67 -28.67
N LEU A 13 -11.06 -11.50 -28.80
CA LEU A 13 -11.19 -12.91 -29.18
C LEU A 13 -11.71 -13.79 -28.03
N ALA A 14 -11.41 -13.43 -26.77
CA ALA A 14 -12.01 -14.04 -25.59
C ALA A 14 -13.50 -13.69 -25.41
N LEU A 15 -13.96 -12.59 -26.02
CA LEU A 15 -15.35 -12.14 -26.00
C LEU A 15 -16.22 -12.85 -27.07
N ALA A 16 -15.60 -13.52 -28.05
CA ALA A 16 -16.30 -14.24 -29.12
C ALA A 16 -16.58 -15.72 -28.77
N ALA A 17 -16.03 -16.23 -27.67
CA ALA A 17 -16.37 -17.55 -27.15
C ALA A 17 -17.61 -17.46 -26.25
N ASN A 18 -18.79 -17.53 -26.85
CA ASN A 18 -20.05 -17.76 -26.15
C ASN A 18 -19.86 -18.86 -25.11
N ASN A 19 -20.14 -18.59 -23.83
CA ASN A 19 -20.74 -19.56 -22.90
C ASN A 19 -21.29 -18.83 -21.67
N SER A 20 -22.58 -19.04 -21.41
CA SER A 20 -23.44 -18.56 -20.32
C SER A 20 -22.83 -18.48 -18.90
N VAL A 21 -21.71 -19.16 -18.66
CA VAL A 21 -20.96 -19.11 -17.40
C VAL A 21 -20.32 -17.73 -17.19
N LEU A 22 -19.78 -17.09 -18.24
CA LEU A 22 -19.15 -15.76 -18.11
C LEU A 22 -20.19 -14.67 -17.84
N THR A 23 -21.39 -14.76 -18.41
CA THR A 23 -22.49 -13.80 -18.16
C THR A 23 -23.07 -13.97 -16.76
N ASN A 24 -23.23 -15.20 -16.26
CA ASN A 24 -23.64 -15.47 -14.88
C ASN A 24 -22.57 -15.03 -13.87
N LEU A 25 -21.29 -15.27 -14.15
CA LEU A 25 -20.18 -14.78 -13.33
C LEU A 25 -20.14 -13.24 -13.32
N THR A 26 -20.31 -12.61 -14.49
CA THR A 26 -20.36 -11.14 -14.62
C THR A 26 -21.56 -10.56 -13.89
N ALA A 27 -22.72 -11.23 -13.92
CA ALA A 27 -23.91 -10.80 -13.17
C ALA A 27 -23.71 -10.89 -11.65
N ILE A 28 -23.14 -11.98 -11.15
CA ILE A 28 -22.82 -12.16 -9.72
C ILE A 28 -21.77 -11.14 -9.27
N VAL A 29 -20.70 -10.97 -10.05
CA VAL A 29 -19.65 -9.99 -9.78
C VAL A 29 -20.23 -8.58 -9.82
N ASN A 30 -21.08 -8.24 -10.78
CA ASN A 30 -21.76 -6.94 -10.84
C ASN A 30 -22.70 -6.70 -9.66
N GLN A 31 -23.40 -7.74 -9.17
CA GLN A 31 -24.26 -7.62 -8.00
C GLN A 31 -23.44 -7.34 -6.73
N ILE A 32 -22.30 -8.02 -6.56
CA ILE A 32 -21.36 -7.78 -5.46
C ILE A 32 -20.72 -6.39 -5.58
N LEU A 33 -20.29 -6.01 -6.78
CA LEU A 33 -19.72 -4.70 -7.07
C LEU A 33 -20.72 -3.56 -6.80
N ASN A 34 -21.99 -3.73 -7.17
CA ASN A 34 -23.05 -2.75 -6.89
C ASN A 34 -23.34 -2.66 -5.38
N GLY A 35 -23.33 -3.79 -4.66
CA GLY A 35 -23.49 -3.79 -3.20
C GLY A 35 -22.34 -3.06 -2.48
N ILE A 36 -21.10 -3.34 -2.87
CA ILE A 36 -19.91 -2.67 -2.31
C ILE A 36 -19.84 -1.20 -2.73
N SER A 37 -20.18 -0.89 -3.98
CA SER A 37 -20.12 0.49 -4.49
C SER A 37 -21.15 1.39 -3.82
N ASN A 38 -22.36 0.90 -3.54
CA ASN A 38 -23.36 1.69 -2.81
C ASN A 38 -22.93 2.03 -1.36
N VAL A 39 -22.13 1.15 -0.73
CA VAL A 39 -21.60 1.37 0.61
C VAL A 39 -20.38 2.31 0.59
N LEU A 40 -19.44 2.12 -0.35
CA LEU A 40 -18.21 2.91 -0.45
C LEU A 40 -18.43 4.30 -1.07
N PHE A 41 -19.35 4.42 -2.02
CA PHE A 41 -19.66 5.67 -2.73
C PHE A 41 -21.01 6.26 -2.29
N PHE A 42 -21.38 6.11 -1.02
CA PHE A 42 -22.53 6.85 -0.48
C PHE A 42 -22.27 8.35 -0.66
N SER A 43 -23.04 8.96 -1.57
CA SER A 43 -22.84 10.34 -1.99
C SER A 43 -23.61 11.26 -1.07
N ILE A 44 -22.88 12.01 -0.23
CA ILE A 44 -23.41 13.17 0.48
C ILE A 44 -22.81 14.39 -0.20
N GLY A 45 -23.63 15.13 -0.96
CA GLY A 45 -23.22 16.40 -1.56
C GLY A 45 -22.25 16.31 -2.76
N GLY A 46 -22.28 15.21 -3.52
CA GLY A 46 -21.51 15.09 -4.77
C GLY A 46 -20.04 14.66 -4.60
N MET A 47 -19.59 14.40 -3.37
CA MET A 47 -18.29 13.79 -3.09
C MET A 47 -18.46 12.44 -2.37
N PRO A 48 -17.71 11.39 -2.76
CA PRO A 48 -17.75 10.10 -2.06
C PRO A 48 -17.34 10.23 -0.58
N LEU A 49 -18.13 9.66 0.33
CA LEU A 49 -17.88 9.71 1.78
C LEU A 49 -16.49 9.17 2.17
N ILE A 50 -15.98 8.19 1.43
CA ILE A 50 -14.64 7.63 1.65
C ILE A 50 -13.52 8.67 1.47
N VAL A 51 -13.66 9.57 0.49
CA VAL A 51 -12.66 10.62 0.23
C VAL A 51 -12.68 11.65 1.34
N LEU A 52 -13.87 12.07 1.76
CA LEU A 52 -14.05 13.01 2.87
C LEU A 52 -13.44 12.46 4.16
N TRP A 53 -13.72 11.18 4.48
CA TRP A 53 -13.18 10.52 5.66
C TRP A 53 -11.64 10.41 5.62
N LEU A 54 -11.06 10.05 4.46
CA LEU A 54 -9.61 9.95 4.29
C LEU A 54 -8.92 11.31 4.43
N VAL A 55 -9.48 12.37 3.85
CA VAL A 55 -8.95 13.73 3.99
C VAL A 55 -9.04 14.20 5.44
N CYS A 56 -10.18 13.99 6.12
CA CYS A 56 -10.31 14.32 7.54
C CYS A 56 -9.31 13.55 8.42
N GLY A 57 -9.16 12.24 8.20
CA GLY A 57 -8.22 11.40 8.96
C GLY A 57 -6.77 11.84 8.77
N THR A 58 -6.36 12.11 7.53
CA THR A 58 -5.00 12.56 7.23
C THR A 58 -4.71 13.97 7.74
N VAL A 59 -5.65 14.89 7.62
CA VAL A 59 -5.53 16.24 8.17
C VAL A 59 -5.41 16.19 9.70
N PHE A 60 -6.28 15.42 10.37
CA PHE A 60 -6.22 15.23 11.83
C PHE A 60 -4.87 14.66 12.29
N PHE A 61 -4.39 13.59 11.65
CA PHE A 61 -3.08 12.99 11.97
C PHE A 61 -1.93 13.95 11.71
N THR A 62 -2.00 14.74 10.63
CA THR A 62 -0.93 15.68 10.26
C THR A 62 -0.83 16.84 11.25
N PHE A 63 -1.96 17.38 11.70
CA PHE A 63 -1.99 18.39 12.76
C PHE A 63 -1.47 17.83 14.10
N ARG A 64 -1.81 16.58 14.44
CA ARG A 64 -1.34 15.94 15.69
C ARG A 64 0.17 15.67 15.72
N MET A 65 0.80 15.46 14.56
CA MET A 65 2.24 15.28 14.35
C MET A 65 3.02 16.59 14.20
N ASN A 66 2.34 17.75 14.29
CA ASN A 66 2.93 19.09 14.32
C ASN A 66 3.88 19.39 13.14
N PHE A 67 3.57 18.90 11.94
CA PHE A 67 4.36 19.13 10.72
C PHE A 67 5.84 18.70 10.79
N ILE A 68 6.17 17.69 11.61
CA ILE A 68 7.55 17.18 11.73
C ILE A 68 8.13 16.67 10.42
N ASN A 69 7.27 16.27 9.47
CA ASN A 69 7.67 15.76 8.16
C ASN A 69 8.44 16.79 7.30
N ILE A 70 8.19 18.09 7.48
CA ILE A 70 8.89 19.14 6.70
C ILE A 70 10.28 19.44 7.29
N TRP A 71 10.39 19.47 8.62
CA TRP A 71 11.64 19.83 9.31
C TRP A 71 12.58 18.64 9.48
N GLY A 72 12.03 17.46 9.78
CA GLY A 72 12.78 16.21 9.98
C GLY A 72 13.34 15.60 8.69
N PHE A 73 12.89 16.05 7.52
CA PHE A 73 13.33 15.52 6.22
C PHE A 73 14.84 15.66 6.01
N ARG A 74 15.43 16.80 6.41
CA ARG A 74 16.88 17.03 6.27
C ARG A 74 17.68 16.06 7.15
N HIS A 75 17.25 15.88 8.40
CA HIS A 75 17.89 14.95 9.33
C HIS A 75 17.76 13.49 8.88
N ALA A 76 16.60 13.11 8.33
CA ALA A 76 16.36 11.78 7.79
C ALA A 76 17.27 11.47 6.59
N ILE A 77 17.51 12.44 5.70
CA ILE A 77 18.46 12.29 4.59
C ILE A 77 19.88 12.10 5.11
N ASP A 78 20.32 12.90 6.09
CA ASP A 78 21.66 12.75 6.65
C ASP A 78 21.88 11.39 7.32
N ILE A 79 20.85 10.81 7.95
CA ILE A 79 20.87 9.43 8.47
C ILE A 79 20.94 8.41 7.33
N ALA A 80 20.11 8.57 6.30
CA ALA A 80 20.07 7.64 5.16
C ALA A 80 21.37 7.63 4.35
N LEU A 81 22.11 8.74 4.34
CA LEU A 81 23.42 8.88 3.68
C LEU A 81 24.60 8.38 4.53
N GLY A 82 24.35 7.83 5.72
CA GLY A 82 25.39 7.20 6.55
C GLY A 82 26.22 8.16 7.39
N LYS A 83 25.88 9.46 7.46
CA LYS A 83 26.64 10.45 8.26
C LYS A 83 26.62 10.18 9.77
N TYR A 84 25.73 9.30 10.24
CA TYR A 84 25.58 8.90 11.64
C TYR A 84 25.82 7.40 11.90
N GLU A 85 26.41 6.67 10.95
CA GLU A 85 26.75 5.25 11.16
C GLU A 85 27.88 5.12 12.20
N GLN A 86 27.54 4.64 13.41
CA GLN A 86 28.52 4.27 14.44
C GLN A 86 28.86 2.78 14.28
N PRO A 87 30.13 2.37 14.44
CA PRO A 87 30.59 1.00 14.19
C PRO A 87 30.04 -0.08 15.13
N ASN A 88 29.15 0.26 16.08
CA ASN A 88 28.59 -0.66 17.09
C ASN A 88 27.05 -0.73 17.05
N GLN A 89 26.42 -0.47 15.90
CA GLN A 89 24.98 -0.51 15.72
C GLN A 89 24.56 -1.87 15.11
N ASN A 90 23.68 -2.61 15.80
CA ASN A 90 23.13 -3.91 15.36
C ASN A 90 22.09 -3.74 14.22
N GLY A 91 22.54 -3.34 13.03
CA GLY A 91 21.74 -3.33 11.81
C GLY A 91 22.15 -4.45 10.86
N GLU A 92 21.22 -5.33 10.47
CA GLU A 92 21.49 -6.42 9.50
C GLU A 92 21.76 -5.91 8.07
N ILE A 93 21.32 -4.69 7.77
CA ILE A 93 21.45 -4.03 6.47
C ILE A 93 21.79 -2.54 6.65
N SER A 94 22.56 -1.96 5.73
CA SER A 94 22.86 -0.52 5.75
C SER A 94 21.58 0.30 5.56
N SER A 95 21.53 1.49 6.17
CA SER A 95 20.38 2.41 6.10
C SER A 95 19.97 2.74 4.67
N PHE A 96 20.93 2.87 3.76
CA PHE A 96 20.67 3.12 2.34
C PHE A 96 20.07 1.89 1.62
N GLN A 97 20.52 0.68 1.98
CA GLN A 97 20.00 -0.57 1.42
C GLN A 97 18.55 -0.82 1.88
N ALA A 98 18.24 -0.51 3.13
CA ALA A 98 16.88 -0.55 3.64
C ALA A 98 15.96 0.43 2.89
N LEU A 99 16.44 1.69 2.72
CA LEU A 99 15.70 2.73 2.02
C LEU A 99 15.44 2.37 0.55
N SER A 100 16.47 1.94 -0.18
CA SER A 100 16.35 1.56 -1.60
C SER A 100 15.42 0.37 -1.81
N THR A 101 15.42 -0.60 -0.90
CA THR A 101 14.50 -1.74 -0.91
C THR A 101 13.05 -1.29 -0.71
N ALA A 102 12.81 -0.39 0.25
CA ALA A 102 11.50 0.19 0.50
C ALA A 102 11.00 1.04 -0.69
N LEU A 103 11.86 1.87 -1.28
CA LEU A 103 11.54 2.69 -2.45
C LEU A 103 11.22 1.83 -3.68
N SER A 104 11.98 0.76 -3.90
CA SER A 104 11.74 -0.18 -5.02
C SER A 104 10.40 -0.91 -4.89
N ALA A 105 9.91 -1.12 -3.67
CA ALA A 105 8.60 -1.71 -3.44
C ALA A 105 7.45 -0.73 -3.76
N GLY A 106 7.66 0.58 -3.59
CA GLY A 106 6.65 1.61 -3.82
C GLY A 106 6.64 2.20 -5.23
N VAL A 107 7.81 2.32 -5.87
CA VAL A 107 7.95 2.97 -7.18
C VAL A 107 7.90 1.92 -8.28
N GLY A 108 6.75 1.79 -8.95
CA GLY A 108 6.56 0.88 -10.08
C GLY A 108 5.78 1.52 -11.23
N LEU A 109 5.74 0.82 -12.38
CA LEU A 109 4.96 1.24 -13.55
C LEU A 109 3.49 1.54 -13.21
N GLY A 110 2.92 0.81 -12.25
CA GLY A 110 1.55 1.04 -11.77
C GLY A 110 1.38 2.38 -11.03
N SER A 111 2.40 2.87 -10.33
CA SER A 111 2.36 4.20 -9.69
C SER A 111 2.36 5.31 -10.73
N ILE A 112 3.24 5.21 -11.73
CA ILE A 112 3.34 6.20 -12.83
C ILE A 112 2.08 6.17 -13.70
N GLY A 113 1.60 4.98 -14.07
CA GLY A 113 0.39 4.79 -14.86
C GLY A 113 -0.87 5.27 -14.13
N GLY A 114 -0.97 5.04 -12.82
CA GLY A 114 -2.07 5.53 -11.99
C GLY A 114 -2.13 7.06 -11.93
N VAL A 115 -0.97 7.72 -11.82
CA VAL A 115 -0.88 9.19 -11.87
C VAL A 115 -1.26 9.72 -13.24
N ALA A 116 -0.77 9.08 -14.32
CA ALA A 116 -1.13 9.47 -15.69
C ALA A 116 -2.63 9.35 -15.97
N PHE A 117 -3.26 8.27 -15.50
CA PHE A 117 -4.70 8.06 -15.60
C PHE A 117 -5.49 9.10 -14.80
N ALA A 118 -5.07 9.38 -13.57
CA ALA A 118 -5.71 10.38 -12.70
C ALA A 118 -5.67 11.80 -13.30
N ILE A 119 -4.54 12.21 -13.88
CA ILE A 119 -4.41 13.51 -14.54
C ILE A 119 -5.24 13.55 -15.83
N SER A 120 -5.31 12.44 -16.58
CA SER A 120 -6.09 12.37 -17.82
C SER A 120 -7.58 12.62 -17.60
N ILE A 121 -8.12 12.17 -16.45
CA ILE A 121 -9.54 12.36 -16.11
C ILE A 121 -9.76 13.65 -15.29
N GLY A 122 -8.83 13.98 -14.38
CA GLY A 122 -8.96 15.12 -13.47
C GLY A 122 -8.43 16.46 -14.00
N GLY A 123 -7.78 16.46 -15.17
CA GLY A 123 -7.15 17.64 -15.75
C GLY A 123 -5.87 18.09 -15.02
N PRO A 124 -5.27 19.23 -15.43
CA PRO A 124 -3.98 19.69 -14.91
C PRO A 124 -4.03 20.06 -13.42
N GLY A 125 -5.20 20.41 -12.88
CA GLY A 125 -5.39 20.69 -11.45
C GLY A 125 -5.23 19.47 -10.55
N ALA A 126 -5.36 18.25 -11.08
CA ALA A 126 -5.20 17.02 -10.32
C ALA A 126 -3.79 16.86 -9.76
N ALA A 127 -2.76 17.28 -10.51
CA ALA A 127 -1.37 17.16 -10.08
C ALA A 127 -1.11 17.91 -8.75
N PHE A 128 -1.68 19.12 -8.61
CA PHE A 128 -1.56 19.91 -7.37
C PHE A 128 -2.18 19.19 -6.17
N TRP A 129 -3.40 18.66 -6.33
CA TRP A 129 -4.08 17.92 -5.27
C TRP A 129 -3.39 16.59 -4.92
N MET A 130 -2.82 15.91 -5.92
CA MET A 130 -2.04 14.68 -5.71
C MET A 130 -0.74 14.93 -4.95
N THR A 131 -0.05 16.04 -5.23
CA THR A 131 1.13 16.45 -4.44
C THR A 131 0.75 16.72 -2.99
N LEU A 132 -0.36 17.42 -2.74
CA LEU A 132 -0.83 17.69 -1.39
C LEU A 132 -1.22 16.40 -0.63
N ALA A 133 -1.96 15.51 -1.28
CA ALA A 133 -2.31 14.19 -0.73
C ALA A 133 -1.05 13.34 -0.44
N GLY A 134 -0.02 13.43 -1.28
CA GLY A 134 1.27 12.77 -1.07
C GLY A 134 2.00 13.26 0.19
N LEU A 135 2.00 14.58 0.43
CA LEU A 135 2.58 15.16 1.65
C LEU A 135 1.89 14.63 2.91
N PHE A 136 0.56 14.51 2.88
CA PHE A 136 -0.22 13.96 3.98
C PHE A 136 0.02 12.44 4.17
N ALA A 137 0.09 11.67 3.08
CA ALA A 137 0.34 10.23 3.14
C ALA A 137 1.72 9.89 3.75
N MET A 138 2.73 10.71 3.48
CA MET A 138 4.07 10.56 4.06
C MET A 138 4.05 10.66 5.58
N SER A 139 3.23 11.56 6.15
CA SER A 139 3.06 11.67 7.61
C SER A 139 2.48 10.39 8.22
N SER A 140 1.44 9.81 7.61
CA SER A 140 0.84 8.56 8.09
C SER A 140 1.81 7.39 8.01
N LYS A 141 2.63 7.31 6.95
CA LYS A 141 3.68 6.29 6.84
C LYS A 141 4.79 6.48 7.87
N PHE A 142 5.12 7.72 8.22
CA PHE A 142 6.07 7.99 9.29
C PHE A 142 5.57 7.52 10.66
N VAL A 143 4.28 7.75 10.99
CA VAL A 143 3.65 7.20 12.20
C VAL A 143 3.79 5.68 12.25
N GLU A 144 3.43 5.01 11.16
CA GLU A 144 3.50 3.56 11.04
C GLU A 144 4.93 3.02 11.26
N CYS A 145 5.92 3.61 10.58
CA CYS A 145 7.32 3.21 10.76
C CYS A 145 7.82 3.47 12.18
N THR A 146 7.39 4.58 12.80
CA THR A 146 7.75 4.91 14.19
C THR A 146 7.18 3.88 15.17
N LEU A 147 5.93 3.48 15.00
CA LEU A 147 5.32 2.41 15.80
C LEU A 147 6.03 1.07 15.59
N ALA A 148 6.43 0.76 14.35
CA ALA A 148 7.16 -0.46 14.04
C ALA A 148 8.56 -0.52 14.71
N GLN A 149 9.22 0.64 14.90
CA GLN A 149 10.47 0.71 15.67
C GLN A 149 10.22 0.58 17.17
N LYS A 150 9.14 1.16 17.70
CA LYS A 150 8.78 1.08 19.12
C LYS A 150 8.44 -0.35 19.59
N TYR A 151 7.69 -1.10 18.78
CA TYR A 151 7.24 -2.47 19.10
C TYR A 151 8.06 -3.56 18.38
N ARG A 152 9.33 -3.27 18.10
CA ARG A 152 10.25 -4.20 17.46
C ARG A 152 10.51 -5.43 18.34
N VAL A 153 10.40 -6.63 17.78
CA VAL A 153 10.68 -7.89 18.48
C VAL A 153 12.04 -8.42 18.02
N VAL A 154 12.96 -8.55 18.96
CA VAL A 154 14.25 -9.22 18.74
C VAL A 154 14.06 -10.70 19.04
N ARG A 155 14.22 -11.54 18.03
CA ARG A 155 14.10 -12.99 18.18
C ARG A 155 15.38 -13.57 18.82
N PRO A 156 15.31 -14.76 19.44
CA PRO A 156 16.48 -15.41 20.04
C PRO A 156 17.63 -15.64 19.05
N ASP A 157 17.30 -15.78 17.75
CA ASP A 157 18.25 -15.94 16.64
C ASP A 157 18.96 -14.62 16.24
N GLY A 158 18.75 -13.53 16.98
CA GLY A 158 19.30 -12.21 16.68
C GLY A 158 18.57 -11.45 15.58
N THR A 159 17.64 -12.10 14.87
CA THR A 159 16.85 -11.47 13.80
C THR A 159 15.83 -10.48 14.34
N ILE A 160 15.71 -9.35 13.65
CA ILE A 160 14.82 -8.25 14.02
C ILE A 160 13.54 -8.33 13.19
N ALA A 161 12.40 -8.60 13.84
CA ALA A 161 11.10 -8.60 13.19
C ALA A 161 10.29 -7.37 13.62
N GLY A 162 9.79 -6.63 12.62
CA GLY A 162 8.95 -5.46 12.82
C GLY A 162 7.98 -5.27 11.66
N GLY A 163 6.81 -4.71 11.95
CA GLY A 163 5.77 -4.50 10.94
C GLY A 163 4.38 -4.31 11.55
N PRO A 164 3.36 -4.04 10.71
CA PRO A 164 1.98 -3.85 11.15
C PRO A 164 1.44 -4.97 12.01
N MET A 165 1.83 -6.21 11.71
CA MET A 165 1.43 -7.37 12.50
C MET A 165 1.94 -7.31 13.96
N TYR A 166 3.15 -6.79 14.18
CA TYR A 166 3.79 -6.77 15.49
C TYR A 166 3.32 -5.61 16.37
N TYR A 167 3.25 -4.39 15.83
CA TYR A 167 2.76 -3.26 16.64
C TYR A 167 1.24 -3.33 16.86
N LEU A 168 0.48 -3.96 15.96
CA LEU A 168 -0.97 -4.12 16.13
C LEU A 168 -1.26 -5.15 17.22
N SER A 169 -0.61 -6.32 17.19
CA SER A 169 -0.77 -7.33 18.25
C SER A 169 -0.28 -6.82 19.60
N ALA A 170 0.86 -6.13 19.66
CA ALA A 170 1.38 -5.54 20.89
C ALA A 170 0.51 -4.38 21.41
N GLY A 171 0.07 -3.46 20.53
CA GLY A 171 -0.78 -2.34 20.90
C GLY A 171 -2.20 -2.75 21.32
N LEU A 172 -2.75 -3.83 20.76
CA LEU A 172 -4.03 -4.41 21.22
C LEU A 172 -3.86 -5.19 22.53
N ALA A 173 -2.70 -5.84 22.75
CA ALA A 173 -2.41 -6.52 24.01
C ALA A 173 -2.21 -5.53 25.18
N GLU A 174 -1.67 -4.35 24.90
CA GLU A 174 -1.45 -3.28 25.90
C GLU A 174 -2.77 -2.58 26.31
N ASN A 175 -3.79 -2.57 25.44
CA ASN A 175 -5.11 -1.96 25.68
C ASN A 175 -6.14 -2.89 26.36
N GLY A 176 -5.71 -4.01 26.97
CA GLY A 176 -6.48 -4.76 27.97
C GLY A 176 -7.57 -5.71 27.47
N ASP A 177 -8.39 -5.34 26.47
CA ASP A 177 -9.68 -6.02 26.24
C ASP A 177 -9.86 -6.77 24.91
N ILE A 178 -8.86 -6.81 24.03
CA ILE A 178 -9.02 -7.40 22.67
C ILE A 178 -7.96 -8.46 22.32
N LYS A 179 -7.46 -9.15 23.34
CA LYS A 179 -6.40 -10.18 23.23
C LYS A 179 -6.72 -11.32 22.23
N ASN A 180 -8.00 -11.59 21.98
CA ASN A 180 -8.46 -12.63 21.05
C ASN A 180 -8.55 -12.17 19.59
N TRP A 181 -8.75 -10.87 19.30
CA TRP A 181 -8.84 -10.39 17.92
C TRP A 181 -7.46 -10.27 17.27
N GLY A 182 -6.44 -9.82 18.02
CA GLY A 182 -5.07 -9.76 17.51
C GLY A 182 -4.59 -11.11 16.99
N LYS A 183 -4.83 -12.18 17.77
CA LYS A 183 -4.40 -13.56 17.46
C LYS A 183 -5.18 -14.21 16.30
N ASN A 184 -6.45 -13.84 16.12
CA ASN A 184 -7.30 -14.40 15.05
C ASN A 184 -7.14 -13.65 13.71
N CYS A 185 -6.70 -12.39 13.71
CA CYS A 185 -6.47 -11.63 12.48
C CYS A 185 -5.11 -11.96 11.82
N GLU A 186 -4.12 -12.43 12.58
CA GLU A 186 -2.82 -12.87 12.08
C GLU A 186 -2.90 -13.89 10.92
N PRO A 187 -3.63 -15.03 11.02
CA PRO A 187 -3.71 -15.99 9.93
C PRO A 187 -4.37 -15.42 8.68
N ALA A 188 -5.38 -14.55 8.81
CA ALA A 188 -6.03 -13.91 7.66
C ALA A 188 -5.06 -12.99 6.90
N ILE A 189 -4.26 -12.20 7.63
CA ILE A 189 -3.24 -11.32 7.04
C ILE A 189 -2.13 -12.15 6.37
N CYS A 190 -1.71 -13.26 6.98
CA CYS A 190 -0.75 -14.19 6.40
C CYS A 190 -1.27 -14.87 5.12
N ILE A 191 -2.54 -15.27 5.08
CA ILE A 191 -3.17 -15.87 3.88
C ILE A 191 -3.20 -14.85 2.74
N PHE A 192 -3.55 -13.59 3.01
CA PHE A 192 -3.52 -12.53 2.00
C PHE A 192 -2.10 -12.26 1.48
N ALA A 193 -1.09 -12.23 2.37
CA ALA A 193 0.30 -12.04 1.98
C ALA A 193 0.82 -13.21 1.13
N MET A 194 0.46 -14.46 1.48
CA MET A 194 0.80 -15.65 0.70
C MET A 194 0.12 -15.65 -0.68
N LEU A 195 -1.15 -15.24 -0.76
CA LEU A 195 -1.85 -15.09 -2.04
C LEU A 195 -1.17 -14.05 -2.94
N GLY A 196 -0.70 -12.94 -2.36
CA GLY A 196 0.08 -11.92 -3.07
C GLY A 196 1.42 -12.44 -3.61
N HIS A 197 2.14 -13.24 -2.83
CA HIS A 197 3.36 -13.92 -3.28
C HIS A 197 3.09 -14.95 -4.39
N LEU A 198 1.97 -15.69 -4.30
CA LEU A 198 1.55 -16.63 -5.34
C LEU A 198 1.25 -15.92 -6.66
N VAL A 199 0.53 -14.80 -6.63
CA VAL A 199 0.25 -13.98 -7.83
C VAL A 199 1.53 -13.45 -8.45
N ARG A 200 2.49 -12.98 -7.63
CA ARG A 200 3.78 -12.49 -8.14
C ARG A 200 4.66 -13.63 -8.69
N ALA A 201 4.61 -14.82 -8.09
CA ALA A 201 5.28 -16.01 -8.58
C ALA A 201 4.68 -16.49 -9.91
N CYS A 202 3.35 -16.52 -10.04
CA CYS A 202 2.66 -16.81 -11.29
C CYS A 202 3.05 -15.82 -12.39
N PHE A 203 3.11 -14.51 -12.10
CA PHE A 203 3.52 -13.51 -13.08
C PHE A 203 4.98 -13.69 -13.54
N LYS A 204 5.88 -14.09 -12.62
CA LYS A 204 7.28 -14.39 -12.96
C LYS A 204 7.41 -15.65 -13.82
N LEU A 205 6.52 -16.64 -13.65
CA LEU A 205 6.47 -17.84 -14.49
C LEU A 205 5.90 -17.56 -15.89
N THR A 206 5.03 -16.55 -16.05
CA THR A 206 4.48 -16.15 -17.36
C THR A 206 5.46 -15.32 -18.20
N ASN A 207 6.48 -14.70 -17.60
CA ASN A 207 7.51 -13.94 -18.34
C ASN A 207 8.93 -14.48 -18.03
N PRO A 208 9.33 -15.62 -18.62
CA PRO A 208 10.65 -16.23 -18.37
C PRO A 208 11.84 -15.52 -19.05
N LEU A 209 11.64 -14.35 -19.67
CA LEU A 209 12.65 -13.67 -20.49
C LEU A 209 13.19 -12.35 -19.91
N LYS A 210 13.21 -12.18 -18.58
CA LYS A 210 14.03 -11.15 -17.91
C LYS A 210 14.66 -11.67 -16.63
#